data_AF-A0A3D1M5W9-F1
#
_entry.id   AF-A0A3D1M5W9-F1
#
_cell.length_a   1.000
_cell.length_b   1.000
_cell.length_c   1.000
_cell.angle_alpha   90.00
_cell.angle_beta   90.00
_cell.angle_gamma   90.00
#
_symmetry.space_group_name_H-M   'P 1'
#
loop_
_entity.id
_entity.type
_entity.pdbx_description
1 polymer ?
#
loop_
_entity_poly.entity_id
_entity_poly.type
_entity_poly.pdbx_seq_one_letter_code
_entity_poly.pdbx_strand_id
1 'polypeptide(L)'
;GGSGEESGHDLGLDFSCKGIKAGYSDASIDGDIEINGGTIILDTTDDAVHCGGTLNISGGEITVSTADDALHCDKYLNINDGTV
;
A
#
# COMPACT_ATOMS: atom_id res chain seq x y z
N GLY A 1 31.82 -23.12 -4.52
CA GLY A 1 31.51 -21.71 -4.29
C GLY A 1 30.47 -21.33 -5.31
N GLY A 2 29.26 -21.00 -4.86
CA GLY A 2 28.20 -20.51 -5.74
C GLY A 2 28.11 -19.01 -5.57
N SER A 3 28.40 -18.27 -6.63
CA SER A 3 28.01 -16.87 -6.78
C SER A 3 26.86 -16.86 -7.79
N GLY A 4 25.63 -16.92 -7.29
CA GLY A 4 24.46 -16.54 -8.07
C GLY A 4 24.47 -15.02 -8.16
N GLU A 5 24.74 -14.48 -9.34
CA GLU A 5 24.54 -13.06 -9.61
C GLU A 5 23.04 -12.81 -9.77
N GLU A 6 22.41 -12.37 -8.69
CA GLU A 6 21.07 -11.76 -8.75
C GLU A 6 21.23 -10.40 -9.43
N SER A 7 21.02 -10.34 -10.74
CA SER A 7 20.87 -9.07 -11.46
C SER A 7 19.49 -8.48 -11.19
N GLY A 8 19.23 -8.15 -9.92
CA GLY A 8 18.14 -7.30 -9.50
C GLY A 8 18.54 -5.86 -9.78
N HIS A 9 17.86 -5.22 -10.72
CA HIS A 9 18.03 -3.81 -11.00
C HIS A 9 17.47 -3.00 -9.82
N ASP A 10 18.24 -2.88 -8.74
CA ASP A 10 17.93 -1.98 -7.63
C ASP A 10 18.34 -0.56 -8.02
N LEU A 11 17.43 0.13 -8.67
CA LEU A 11 17.56 1.57 -8.97
C LEU A 11 17.23 2.46 -7.75
N GLY A 12 17.07 1.90 -6.55
CA GLY A 12 16.40 2.60 -5.45
C GLY A 12 14.91 2.84 -5.74
N LEU A 13 14.36 2.11 -6.70
CA LEU A 13 12.92 1.98 -6.91
C LEU A 13 12.49 0.91 -5.93
N ASP A 14 11.99 1.32 -4.77
CA ASP A 14 11.36 0.45 -3.79
C ASP A 14 10.37 -0.47 -4.52
N PHE A 15 10.77 -1.72 -4.76
CA PHE A 15 9.83 -2.78 -5.13
C PHE A 15 9.06 -3.09 -3.86
N SER A 16 8.27 -2.12 -3.40
CA SER A 16 7.66 -2.18 -2.08
C SER A 16 6.69 -3.35 -1.99
N CYS A 17 6.33 -4.01 -3.09
CA CYS A 17 5.35 -5.08 -3.14
C CYS A 17 3.99 -4.70 -2.55
N LYS A 18 3.75 -3.39 -2.37
CA LYS A 18 2.51 -2.80 -1.88
C LYS A 18 1.49 -2.74 -3.01
N GLY A 19 0.20 -2.85 -2.67
CA GLY A 19 -0.89 -2.90 -3.65
C GLY A 19 -1.24 -1.52 -4.17
N ILE A 20 -1.61 -0.63 -3.25
CA ILE A 20 -1.92 0.78 -3.51
C ILE A 20 -1.04 1.63 -2.60
N LYS A 21 -0.12 2.40 -3.18
CA LYS A 21 0.75 3.32 -2.43
C LYS A 21 0.56 4.76 -2.88
N ALA A 22 0.35 5.66 -1.91
CA ALA A 22 0.52 7.09 -2.09
C ALA A 22 1.63 7.61 -1.18
N GLY A 23 2.35 8.64 -1.64
CA GLY A 23 3.54 9.15 -0.96
C GLY A 23 4.85 8.63 -1.57
N TYR A 24 5.96 9.16 -1.08
CA TYR A 24 7.30 8.78 -1.53
C TYR A 24 8.13 8.28 -0.33
N SER A 25 9.30 7.67 -0.57
CA SER A 25 10.21 7.28 0.50
C SER A 25 10.79 8.47 1.27
N ASP A 26 10.62 9.68 0.74
CA ASP A 26 10.89 10.94 1.44
C ASP A 26 9.70 11.28 2.32
N ALA A 27 9.92 11.29 3.64
CA ALA A 27 8.91 11.57 4.66
C ALA A 27 8.30 12.99 4.58
N SER A 28 8.75 13.84 3.67
CA SER A 28 8.09 15.11 3.36
C SER A 28 6.93 14.97 2.36
N ILE A 29 6.75 13.79 1.75
CA ILE A 29 5.71 13.52 0.76
C ILE A 29 4.77 12.44 1.28
N ASP A 30 3.75 12.90 2.00
CA ASP A 30 2.79 12.04 2.70
C ASP A 30 1.85 11.29 1.73
N GLY A 31 1.18 11.99 0.82
CA GLY A 31 0.25 11.37 -0.15
C GLY A 31 -1.01 10.76 0.47
N ASP A 32 -2.18 11.20 0.02
CA ASP A 32 -3.48 10.72 0.53
C ASP A 32 -4.12 9.70 -0.42
N ILE A 33 -4.97 8.82 0.11
CA ILE A 33 -5.75 7.84 -0.65
C ILE A 33 -7.24 8.01 -0.32
N GLU A 34 -8.09 8.08 -1.35
CA GLU A 34 -9.54 8.11 -1.23
C GLU A 34 -10.16 6.93 -1.99
N ILE A 35 -10.90 6.07 -1.29
CA ILE A 35 -11.65 4.96 -1.87
C ILE A 35 -13.14 5.24 -1.66
N ASN A 36 -13.83 5.65 -2.74
CA ASN A 36 -15.25 6.00 -2.70
C ASN A 36 -16.19 4.82 -3.03
N GLY A 37 -15.65 3.68 -3.44
CA GLY A 37 -16.44 2.54 -3.90
C GLY A 37 -15.69 1.61 -4.85
N GLY A 38 -16.37 0.54 -5.26
CA GLY A 38 -15.84 -0.50 -6.16
C GLY A 38 -15.43 -1.78 -5.43
N THR A 39 -15.05 -2.81 -6.20
CA THR A 39 -14.46 -4.05 -5.67
C THR A 39 -12.95 -4.01 -5.91
N ILE A 40 -12.16 -4.07 -4.84
CA ILE A 40 -10.70 -3.99 -4.88
C ILE A 40 -10.14 -5.26 -4.24
N ILE A 41 -9.31 -5.99 -4.97
CA ILE A 41 -8.69 -7.24 -4.48
C ILE A 41 -7.18 -7.07 -4.54
N LEU A 42 -6.53 -7.21 -3.39
CA LEU A 42 -5.10 -7.03 -3.23
C LEU A 42 -4.48 -8.30 -2.65
N ASP A 43 -3.43 -8.79 -3.31
CA ASP A 43 -2.59 -9.90 -2.86
C ASP A 43 -1.13 -9.45 -2.90
N THR A 44 -0.57 -9.11 -1.74
CA THR A 44 0.70 -8.40 -1.59
C THR A 44 1.61 -9.09 -0.60
N THR A 45 2.91 -8.79 -0.65
CA THR A 45 3.90 -9.33 0.32
C THR A 45 4.39 -8.28 1.31
N ASP A 46 3.83 -7.08 1.23
CA ASP A 46 4.04 -5.89 2.07
C ASP A 46 2.66 -5.19 2.15
N ASP A 47 2.56 -3.98 2.69
CA ASP A 47 1.31 -3.28 2.93
C ASP A 47 0.38 -3.29 1.73
N ALA A 48 -0.85 -3.77 1.89
CA ALA A 48 -1.75 -3.81 0.75
C ALA A 48 -2.17 -2.40 0.33
N VAL A 49 -2.48 -1.53 1.30
CA VAL A 49 -2.67 -0.10 1.08
C VAL A 49 -1.75 0.68 2.02
N HIS A 50 -0.94 1.57 1.45
CA HIS A 50 0.02 2.38 2.20
C HIS A 50 -0.09 3.85 1.82
N CYS A 51 -0.19 4.73 2.81
CA CYS A 51 -0.11 6.16 2.58
C CYS A 51 0.69 6.88 3.68
N GLY A 52 1.61 7.78 3.33
CA GLY A 52 2.20 8.66 4.35
C GLY A 52 1.19 9.70 4.88
N GLY A 53 0.09 9.90 4.15
CA GLY A 53 -0.98 10.83 4.51
C GLY A 53 -2.16 10.16 5.21
N THR A 54 -3.34 10.45 4.68
CA THR A 54 -4.62 9.94 5.18
C THR A 54 -5.25 8.97 4.18
N LEU A 55 -5.77 7.85 4.68
CA LEU A 55 -6.66 6.96 3.92
C LEU A 55 -8.10 7.21 4.36
N ASN A 56 -8.95 7.60 3.41
CA ASN A 56 -10.39 7.69 3.57
C ASN A 56 -11.07 6.60 2.72
N ILE A 57 -11.91 5.79 3.37
CA ILE A 57 -12.77 4.82 2.72
C ILE A 57 -14.22 5.24 2.99
N SER A 58 -14.92 5.60 1.93
CA SER A 58 -16.32 6.05 1.95
C SER A 58 -17.27 5.10 1.20
N GLY A 59 -16.76 3.94 0.77
CA GLY A 59 -17.55 2.84 0.22
C GLY A 59 -16.67 1.78 -0.46
N GLY A 60 -17.28 0.64 -0.81
CA GLY A 60 -16.64 -0.43 -1.58
C GLY A 60 -16.52 -1.78 -0.85
N GLU A 61 -16.02 -2.77 -1.56
CA GLU A 61 -15.66 -4.10 -1.06
C GLU A 61 -14.17 -4.32 -1.35
N ILE A 62 -13.37 -4.26 -0.29
CA ILE A 62 -11.93 -4.42 -0.34
C ILE A 62 -11.62 -5.79 0.24
N THR A 63 -10.86 -6.61 -0.46
CA THR A 63 -10.40 -7.91 0.03
C THR A 63 -8.89 -7.93 -0.01
N VAL A 64 -8.27 -8.26 1.11
CA VAL A 64 -6.83 -8.16 1.29
C VAL A 64 -6.22 -9.48 1.74
N SER A 65 -5.21 -9.93 1.00
CA SER A 65 -4.23 -10.94 1.41
C SER A 65 -2.87 -10.27 1.44
N THR A 66 -2.24 -10.20 2.61
CA THR A 66 -0.93 -9.56 2.76
C THR A 66 -0.09 -10.26 3.82
N ALA A 67 1.24 -10.09 3.72
CA ALA A 67 2.19 -10.57 4.71
C ALA A 67 2.55 -9.51 5.78
N ASP A 68 2.23 -8.22 5.54
CA ASP A 68 2.45 -7.13 6.50
C ASP A 68 1.09 -6.47 6.85
N ASP A 69 0.94 -5.14 6.73
CA ASP A 69 -0.31 -4.47 7.11
C ASP A 69 -1.36 -4.51 5.98
N ALA A 70 -2.62 -4.76 6.33
CA ALA A 70 -3.71 -4.60 5.37
C ALA A 70 -3.82 -3.13 4.92
N LEU A 71 -3.86 -2.21 5.89
CA LEU A 71 -3.95 -0.77 5.67
C LEU A 71 -2.96 -0.06 6.61
N HIS A 72 -1.97 0.63 6.05
CA HIS A 72 -0.98 1.41 6.79
C HIS A 72 -1.05 2.88 6.38
N CYS A 73 -1.30 3.78 7.33
CA CYS A 73 -1.12 5.21 7.08
C CYS A 73 -0.52 5.95 8.28
N ASP A 74 0.40 6.88 7.99
CA ASP A 74 1.16 7.55 9.05
C ASP A 74 0.30 8.56 9.84
N LYS A 75 -0.75 9.13 9.22
CA LYS A 75 -1.61 10.13 9.87
C LYS A 75 -2.94 9.56 10.35
N TYR A 76 -3.82 9.23 9.41
CA TYR A 76 -5.20 8.84 9.73
C TYR A 76 -5.70 7.75 8.81
N LEU A 77 -6.48 6.85 9.39
CA LEU A 77 -7.30 5.88 8.69
C LEU A 77 -8.77 6.14 9.06
N ASN A 78 -9.56 6.58 8.08
CA ASN A 78 -10.98 6.88 8.25
C ASN A 78 -11.81 5.92 7.41
N ILE A 79 -12.59 5.05 8.05
CA ILE A 79 -13.54 4.15 7.37
C ILE A 79 -14.95 4.59 7.74
N ASN A 80 -15.63 5.25 6.81
CA ASN A 80 -16.96 5.81 7.00
C ASN A 80 -18.05 4.88 6.45
N ASP A 81 -17.75 4.10 5.42
CA ASP A 81 -18.63 3.08 4.83
C ASP A 81 -17.79 2.07 4.02
N GLY A 82 -18.41 0.94 3.62
CA GLY A 82 -17.77 -0.15 2.89
C GLY A 82 -17.32 -1.32 3.77
N THR A 83 -16.64 -2.27 3.13
CA THR A 83 -16.10 -3.49 3.77
C THR A 83 -14.63 -3.67 3.39
N VAL A 84 -13.83 -4.10 4.37
CA VAL A 84 -12.40 -4.42 4.25
C VAL A 84 -12.14 -5.75 4.92
#